data_AF-A0A6I3G6B7-F1
#
_entry.id   AF-A0A6I3G6B7-F1
#
_cell.length_a   1.000
_cell.length_b   1.000
_cell.length_c   1.000
_cell.angle_alpha   90.00
_cell.angle_beta   90.00
_cell.angle_gamma   90.00
#
_symmetry.space_group_name_H-M   'P 1'
#
loop_
_entity.id
_entity.type
_entity.pdbx_description
1 polymer ?
#
loop_
_entity_poly.entity_id
_entity_poly.type
_entity_poly.pdbx_seq_one_letter_code
_entity_poly.pdbx_strand_id
1 'polypeptide(L)'
;MGELGRVTEPIKVLIEQKSVDVIYSCGPMGMLRAISELTADTDVVHQCAVEEAMACGIGICMTCVLPVKDEAGSISMLRSCIDGPVMDGSQVQWHLVGQVPEANL
;
A
#
# COMPACT_ATOMS: atom_id res chain seq x y z
N MET A 1 -22.07 -7.43 17.32
CA MET A 1 -21.09 -7.32 18.42
C MET A 1 -19.71 -7.28 17.78
N GLY A 2 -18.80 -6.44 18.25
CA GLY A 2 -17.47 -6.21 17.70
C GLY A 2 -16.63 -5.41 18.70
N GLU A 3 -15.37 -5.17 18.38
CA GLU A 3 -14.45 -4.38 19.21
C GLU A 3 -14.46 -2.91 18.77
N LEU A 4 -14.37 -1.99 19.74
CA LEU A 4 -14.27 -0.56 19.48
C LEU A 4 -12.79 -0.20 19.25
N GLY A 5 -12.47 0.41 18.11
CA GLY A 5 -11.12 0.86 17.81
C GLY A 5 -10.88 1.01 16.31
N ARG A 6 -9.62 1.26 15.94
CA ARG A 6 -9.19 1.14 14.54
C ARG A 6 -9.04 -0.33 14.17
N VAL A 7 -9.37 -0.68 12.93
CA VAL A 7 -9.20 -2.05 12.42
C VAL A 7 -7.74 -2.54 12.47
N THR A 8 -6.78 -1.61 12.54
CA THR A 8 -5.35 -1.90 12.69
C THR A 8 -4.95 -2.38 14.08
N GLU A 9 -5.78 -2.15 15.12
CA GLU A 9 -5.46 -2.53 16.49
C GLU A 9 -5.44 -4.06 16.69
N PRO A 10 -6.48 -4.82 16.28
CA PRO A 10 -6.43 -6.29 16.35
C PRO A 10 -5.33 -6.90 15.46
N ILE A 11 -5.00 -6.26 14.33
CA ILE A 11 -3.97 -6.75 13.40
C ILE A 11 -2.61 -6.86 14.10
N LYS A 12 -2.25 -5.89 14.95
CA LYS A 12 -0.99 -5.92 15.71
C LYS A 12 -0.89 -7.17 16.59
N VAL A 13 -1.96 -7.52 17.29
CA VAL A 13 -2.00 -8.70 18.17
C VAL A 13 -1.84 -9.99 17.36
N LEU A 14 -2.48 -10.08 16.18
CA LEU A 14 -2.37 -11.23 15.30
C LEU A 14 -0.93 -11.43 14.77
N ILE A 15 -0.26 -10.35 14.41
CA ILE A 15 1.16 -10.38 13.99
C ILE A 15 2.05 -10.85 15.14
N GLU A 16 1.88 -10.30 16.36
CA GLU A 16 2.68 -10.67 17.55
C GLU A 16 2.52 -12.15 17.93
N GLN A 17 1.34 -12.73 17.69
CA GLN A 17 1.05 -14.15 17.92
C GLN A 17 1.62 -15.07 16.81
N LYS A 18 2.26 -14.52 15.77
CA LYS A 18 2.79 -15.24 14.61
C LYS A 18 1.75 -16.15 13.95
N SER A 19 0.49 -15.71 13.90
CA SER A 19 -0.64 -16.47 13.36
C SER A 19 -1.01 -16.05 11.93
N VAL A 20 -0.21 -15.20 11.29
CA VAL A 20 -0.49 -14.59 9.99
C VAL A 20 0.76 -14.59 9.13
N ASP A 21 0.64 -15.15 7.92
CA ASP A 21 1.69 -15.10 6.90
C ASP A 21 1.45 -13.97 5.89
N VAL A 22 0.17 -13.66 5.61
CA VAL A 22 -0.23 -12.67 4.59
C VAL A 22 -1.44 -11.87 5.07
N ILE A 23 -1.39 -10.56 4.88
CA ILE A 23 -2.50 -9.63 5.08
C ILE A 23 -2.98 -9.13 3.71
N TYR A 24 -4.27 -9.31 3.44
CA TYR A 24 -4.95 -8.69 2.31
C TYR A 24 -5.81 -7.53 2.82
N SER A 25 -5.66 -6.35 2.24
CA SER A 25 -6.37 -5.16 2.71
C SER A 25 -6.98 -4.34 1.56
N CYS A 26 -8.10 -3.68 1.85
CA CYS A 26 -8.73 -2.67 1.02
C CYS A 26 -9.35 -1.61 1.93
N GLY A 27 -9.30 -0.34 1.53
CA GLY A 27 -9.85 0.76 2.30
C GLY A 27 -8.99 2.02 2.21
N PRO A 28 -9.20 3.00 3.11
CA PRO A 28 -8.57 4.31 2.99
C PRO A 28 -7.04 4.21 2.93
N MET A 29 -6.39 5.00 2.07
CA MET A 29 -4.94 4.99 1.88
C MET A 29 -4.14 5.10 3.19
N GLY A 30 -4.62 5.88 4.17
CA GLY A 30 -3.99 5.99 5.49
C GLY A 30 -4.04 4.70 6.32
N MET A 31 -5.09 3.89 6.15
CA MET A 31 -5.19 2.57 6.77
C MET A 31 -4.22 1.57 6.13
N LEU A 32 -4.12 1.56 4.80
CA LEU A 32 -3.19 0.69 4.07
C LEU A 32 -1.73 1.01 4.43
N ARG A 33 -1.41 2.31 4.55
CA ARG A 33 -0.12 2.78 5.06
C ARG A 33 0.15 2.25 6.47
N ALA A 34 -0.82 2.38 7.39
CA ALA A 34 -0.65 1.92 8.77
C ALA A 34 -0.42 0.40 8.86
N ILE A 35 -1.07 -0.41 8.02
CA ILE A 35 -0.81 -1.86 7.97
C ILE A 35 0.60 -2.14 7.42
N SER A 36 1.05 -1.39 6.41
CA SER A 36 2.43 -1.51 5.89
C SER A 36 3.47 -1.15 6.94
N GLU A 37 3.21 -0.12 7.76
CA GLU A 37 4.08 0.23 8.90
C GLU A 37 4.08 -0.86 10.00
N LEU A 38 2.94 -1.53 10.25
CA LEU A 38 2.85 -2.64 11.20
C LEU A 38 3.60 -3.91 10.75
N THR A 39 3.80 -4.08 9.45
CA THR A 39 4.41 -5.28 8.85
C THR A 39 5.89 -5.08 8.45
N ALA A 40 6.39 -3.83 8.48
CA ALA A 40 7.71 -3.45 7.97
C ALA A 40 8.89 -4.27 8.55
N ASP A 41 8.83 -4.63 9.83
CA ASP A 41 9.88 -5.37 10.53
C ASP A 41 9.50 -6.85 10.78
N THR A 42 8.64 -7.40 9.91
CA THR A 42 8.10 -8.76 10.06
C THR A 42 8.18 -9.53 8.74
N ASP A 43 8.04 -10.85 8.81
CA ASP A 43 7.97 -11.71 7.61
C ASP A 43 6.55 -11.73 6.99
N VAL A 44 5.62 -10.92 7.50
CA VAL A 44 4.23 -10.90 7.04
C VAL A 44 4.12 -10.11 5.75
N VAL A 45 3.64 -10.76 4.68
CA VAL A 45 3.41 -10.11 3.39
C VAL A 45 2.15 -9.26 3.45
N HIS A 46 2.21 -8.02 2.97
CA HIS A 46 1.05 -7.14 2.88
C HIS A 46 0.67 -6.87 1.42
N GLN A 47 -0.49 -7.38 1.00
CA GLN A 47 -1.07 -7.15 -0.32
C GLN A 47 -2.25 -6.18 -0.17
N CYS A 48 -2.15 -4.98 -0.74
CA CYS A 48 -3.14 -3.93 -0.55
C CYS A 48 -3.78 -3.51 -1.87
N ALA A 49 -5.11 -3.53 -1.93
CA ALA A 49 -5.87 -2.91 -3.00
C ALA A 49 -5.86 -1.38 -2.78
N VAL A 50 -5.06 -0.67 -3.57
CA VAL A 50 -4.90 0.79 -3.41
C VAL A 50 -6.04 1.56 -4.08
N GLU A 51 -6.54 2.59 -3.40
CA GLU A 51 -7.69 3.38 -3.80
C GLU A 51 -7.27 4.77 -4.34
N GLU A 52 -6.47 4.79 -5.41
CA GLU A 52 -6.11 6.05 -6.07
C GLU A 52 -7.22 6.59 -6.99
N ALA A 53 -7.21 7.90 -7.19
CA ALA A 53 -8.20 8.55 -8.05
C ALA A 53 -8.07 8.06 -9.50
N MET A 54 -9.13 7.42 -10.00
CA MET A 54 -9.13 6.78 -11.30
C MET A 54 -10.12 7.48 -12.24
N ALA A 55 -9.60 8.19 -13.25
CA ALA A 55 -10.43 8.81 -14.28
C ALA A 55 -10.72 7.85 -15.45
N CYS A 56 -9.68 7.32 -16.11
CA CYS A 56 -9.88 6.50 -17.32
C CYS A 56 -9.99 4.99 -17.07
N GLY A 57 -9.33 4.45 -16.05
CA GLY A 57 -9.30 3.01 -15.76
C GLY A 57 -8.61 2.11 -16.80
N ILE A 58 -7.97 2.69 -17.82
CA ILE A 58 -7.38 1.95 -18.95
C ILE A 58 -5.91 2.34 -19.24
N GLY A 59 -5.25 2.99 -18.27
CA GLY A 59 -3.81 3.25 -18.33
C GLY A 59 -3.34 4.51 -19.06
N ILE A 60 -4.26 5.37 -19.52
CA ILE A 60 -3.93 6.54 -20.37
C ILE A 60 -3.78 7.84 -19.56
N CYS A 61 -4.67 8.09 -18.59
CA CYS A 61 -4.78 9.41 -17.94
C CYS A 61 -3.73 9.71 -16.86
N MET A 62 -2.98 8.69 -16.40
CA MET A 62 -1.98 8.80 -15.33
C MET A 62 -2.50 9.35 -13.97
N THR A 63 -3.82 9.47 -13.77
CA THR A 63 -4.35 9.98 -12.49
C THR A 63 -4.17 9.01 -11.33
N CYS A 64 -4.13 7.70 -11.61
CA CYS A 64 -4.09 6.66 -10.59
C CYS A 64 -2.66 6.15 -10.30
N VAL A 65 -1.65 7.01 -10.43
CA VAL A 65 -0.24 6.62 -10.28
C VAL A 65 0.19 6.59 -8.82
N LEU A 66 1.00 5.60 -8.45
CA LEU A 66 1.63 5.48 -7.14
C LEU A 66 3.15 5.31 -7.29
N PRO A 67 3.95 5.89 -6.39
CA PRO A 67 5.39 5.64 -6.32
C PRO A 67 5.64 4.27 -5.71
N VAL A 68 6.31 3.39 -6.45
CA VAL A 68 6.65 2.02 -6.04
C VAL A 68 8.15 1.81 -6.22
N LYS A 69 8.80 1.27 -5.18
CA LYS A 69 10.23 0.97 -5.15
C LYS A 69 10.46 -0.49 -5.50
N ASP A 70 11.31 -0.74 -6.49
CA ASP A 70 11.72 -2.08 -6.88
C ASP A 70 12.85 -2.64 -5.98
N GLU A 71 13.22 -3.91 -6.21
CA GLU A 71 14.32 -4.58 -5.49
C GLU A 71 15.68 -3.93 -5.73
N ALA A 72 15.88 -3.24 -6.87
CA ALA A 72 17.09 -2.49 -7.18
C ALA A 72 17.14 -1.11 -6.47
N GLY A 73 16.04 -0.74 -5.81
CA GLY A 73 15.88 0.50 -5.07
C GLY A 73 15.42 1.71 -5.89
N SER A 74 15.07 1.51 -7.16
CA SER A 74 14.56 2.56 -8.04
C SER A 74 13.08 2.78 -7.81
N ILE A 75 12.65 4.05 -7.78
CA ILE A 75 11.24 4.42 -7.64
C ILE A 75 10.64 4.65 -9.03
N SER A 76 9.58 3.91 -9.33
CA SER A 76 8.77 4.06 -10.55
C SER A 76 7.35 4.51 -10.20
N MET A 77 6.74 5.31 -11.08
CA MET A 77 5.33 5.72 -10.94
C MET A 77 4.43 4.70 -11.67
N LEU A 78 3.87 3.74 -10.94
CA LEU A 78 3.02 2.67 -11.47
C LEU A 78 1.55 3.05 -11.44
N ARG A 79 0.76 2.60 -12.41
CA ARG A 79 -0.68 2.90 -12.50
C ARG A 79 -1.51 1.82 -11.84
N SER A 80 -2.26 2.17 -10.79
CA SER A 80 -3.18 1.23 -10.14
C SER A 80 -4.13 0.50 -11.11
N CYS A 81 -4.63 1.18 -12.16
CA CYS A 81 -5.58 0.57 -13.11
C CYS A 81 -5.03 -0.55 -14.01
N ILE A 82 -3.71 -0.64 -14.24
CA ILE A 82 -3.13 -1.66 -15.13
C ILE A 82 -1.91 -2.40 -14.56
N ASP A 83 -1.19 -1.74 -13.66
CA ASP A 83 -0.05 -2.31 -12.93
C ASP A 83 -0.48 -2.81 -11.53
N GLY A 84 -1.66 -2.41 -11.05
CA GLY A 84 -2.31 -2.86 -9.81
C GLY A 84 -3.64 -3.58 -10.07
N PRO A 85 -4.73 -3.32 -9.30
CA PRO A 85 -4.84 -2.37 -8.17
C PRO A 85 -4.30 -2.94 -6.86
N VAL A 86 -3.96 -4.24 -6.82
CA VAL A 86 -3.33 -4.87 -5.66
C VAL A 86 -1.82 -4.69 -5.77
N MET A 87 -1.23 -4.06 -4.74
CA MET A 87 0.18 -3.75 -4.66
C MET A 87 0.81 -4.45 -3.45
N ASP A 88 2.12 -4.71 -3.51
CA ASP A 88 2.90 -5.04 -2.32
C ASP A 88 3.08 -3.77 -1.48
N GLY A 89 2.49 -3.76 -0.29
CA GLY A 89 2.51 -2.61 0.62
C GLY A 89 3.91 -2.21 1.09
N SER A 90 4.88 -3.14 1.06
CA SER A 90 6.28 -2.86 1.40
C SER A 90 7.02 -2.09 0.29
N GLN A 91 6.58 -2.22 -0.96
CA GLN A 91 7.17 -1.55 -2.11
C GLN A 91 6.59 -0.15 -2.33
N VAL A 92 5.33 0.08 -1.94
CA VAL A 92 4.67 1.39 -2.05
C VAL A 92 5.38 2.43 -1.19
N GLN A 93 5.81 3.54 -1.80
CA GLN A 93 6.41 4.66 -1.10
C GLN A 93 5.32 5.58 -0.53
N TRP A 94 4.65 5.13 0.54
CA TRP A 94 3.46 5.77 1.10
C TRP A 94 3.61 7.26 1.44
N HIS A 95 4.82 7.70 1.80
CA HIS A 95 5.10 9.10 2.10
C HIS A 95 5.15 10.01 0.86
N LEU A 96 5.25 9.44 -0.34
CA LEU A 96 5.26 10.15 -1.63
C LEU A 96 3.92 10.06 -2.38
N VAL A 97 2.94 9.31 -1.87
CA VAL A 97 1.61 9.20 -2.48
C VAL A 97 0.96 10.58 -2.53
N GLY A 98 0.45 10.96 -3.71
CA GLY A 98 -0.14 12.28 -3.96
C GLY A 98 0.88 13.43 -4.06
N GLN A 99 2.18 13.14 -4.07
CA GLN A 99 3.25 14.14 -4.21
C GLN A 99 3.95 13.99 -5.55
N VAL A 100 4.56 15.08 -6.02
CA VAL A 100 5.46 15.08 -7.17
C VAL A 100 6.89 14.88 -6.64
N PRO A 101 7.56 13.74 -6.91
CA PRO A 101 8.94 13.54 -6.49
C PRO A 101 9.84 14.63 -7.09
N GLU A 102 10.89 15.04 -6.36
CA GLU A 102 11.88 15.96 -6.90
C GLU A 102 12.51 15.36 -8.16
N ALA A 103 12.43 16.10 -9.27
CA ALA A 103 13.12 15.71 -10.49
C ALA A 103 14.62 15.89 -10.24
N ASN A 104 15.37 14.78 -10.17
CA ASN A 104 16.83 14.82 -10.26
C ASN A 104 17.21 15.23 -11.70
N LEU A 105 17.19 16.53 -11.97
CA LEU A 105 17.73 17.16 -13.18
C LEU A 105 19.24 17.39 -13.03
#